data_AF-A0A7R7XRS2-F1
#
_entry.id   AF-A0A7R7XRS2-F1
#
_cell.length_a   1.000
_cell.length_b   1.000
_cell.length_c   1.000
_cell.angle_alpha   90.00
_cell.angle_beta   90.00
_cell.angle_gamma   90.00
#
_symmetry.space_group_name_H-M   'P 1'
#
loop_
_entity.id
_entity.type
_entity.pdbx_description
1 polymer ?
#
loop_
_entity_poly.entity_id
_entity_poly.type
_entity_poly.pdbx_seq_one_letter_code
_entity_poly.pdbx_strand_id
1 'polypeptide(L)'
;MGTDIVQRYGPGMSFYRSQIKPSRPKIRLEDAALKEYCAALRELTITNKLLEKKVKQLCSESVQLNLDVAIAKQYMSTFHGELLVTWQADTLARLIEVIYERHGWRMPGEILVGDHDNLDRDTLSKVYVMAAKKIKKETVTKKAVGLSEPYYLALQRFEKVVHLRSTGSFRTESNFARWLMSEKSNRPGMYRFWAKLFPVCYSRTIQESSGML
;
A
#
# COMPACT_ATOMS: atom_id res chain seq x y z
N MET A 1 -11.55 -9.62 39.96
CA MET A 1 -10.49 -10.17 39.07
C MET A 1 -10.45 -11.70 39.08
N GLY A 2 -11.58 -12.42 39.02
CA GLY A 2 -11.61 -13.89 39.20
C GLY A 2 -12.28 -14.69 38.09
N THR A 3 -13.23 -14.08 37.37
CA THR A 3 -14.05 -14.75 36.35
C THR A 3 -13.34 -14.90 35.00
N ASP A 4 -12.52 -13.93 34.59
CA ASP A 4 -11.79 -13.91 33.31
C ASP A 4 -10.66 -14.98 33.26
N ILE A 5 -10.08 -15.33 34.42
CA ILE A 5 -9.05 -16.38 34.52
C ILE A 5 -9.66 -17.78 34.36
N VAL A 6 -10.81 -18.04 34.99
CA VAL A 6 -11.49 -19.36 34.90
C VAL A 6 -12.00 -19.62 33.49
N GLN A 7 -12.42 -18.58 32.76
CA GLN A 7 -12.87 -18.70 31.37
C GLN A 7 -11.72 -18.94 30.38
N ARG A 8 -10.52 -18.37 30.65
CA ARG A 8 -9.35 -18.52 29.77
C ARG A 8 -8.48 -19.75 30.07
N TYR A 9 -8.40 -20.18 31.32
CA TYR A 9 -7.46 -21.22 31.78
C TYR A 9 -8.14 -22.40 32.48
N GLY A 10 -9.47 -22.40 32.58
CA GLY A 10 -10.25 -23.42 33.29
C GLY A 10 -10.21 -23.25 34.81
N PRO A 11 -11.03 -24.01 35.56
CA PRO A 11 -10.99 -24.00 37.02
C PRO A 11 -9.65 -24.58 37.51
N GLY A 12 -9.04 -23.94 38.51
CA GLY A 12 -7.72 -24.35 39.03
C GLY A 12 -7.71 -25.78 39.60
N MET A 13 -6.52 -26.38 39.75
CA MET A 13 -6.33 -27.78 40.16
C MET A 13 -7.05 -28.19 41.46
N SER A 14 -7.33 -27.23 42.35
CA SER A 14 -8.15 -27.46 43.56
C SER A 14 -9.57 -27.91 43.25
N PHE A 15 -10.16 -27.45 42.14
CA PHE A 15 -11.49 -27.84 41.68
C PHE A 15 -11.56 -29.31 41.23
N TYR A 16 -10.53 -29.80 40.52
CA TYR A 16 -10.52 -31.20 40.11
C TYR A 16 -10.23 -32.13 41.29
N ARG A 17 -9.40 -31.68 42.25
CA ARG A 17 -9.15 -32.44 43.49
C ARG A 17 -10.39 -32.58 44.37
N SER A 18 -11.25 -31.57 44.44
CA SER A 18 -12.48 -31.63 45.25
C SER A 18 -13.53 -32.60 44.70
N GLN A 19 -13.39 -33.05 43.45
CA GLN A 19 -14.27 -34.06 42.85
C GLN A 19 -13.82 -35.51 43.09
N ILE A 20 -12.61 -35.72 43.63
CA ILE A 20 -12.12 -37.06 43.96
C ILE A 20 -12.76 -37.49 45.29
N LYS A 21 -13.77 -38.37 45.24
CA LYS A 21 -14.36 -38.98 46.44
C LYS A 21 -13.40 -40.02 47.04
N PRO A 22 -13.16 -40.03 48.36
CA PRO A 22 -12.30 -41.03 48.99
C PRO A 22 -13.03 -42.38 49.05
N SER A 23 -12.59 -43.36 48.28
CA SER A 23 -13.00 -44.77 48.44
C SER A 23 -12.01 -45.51 49.36
N ARG A 24 -12.53 -46.28 50.32
CA ARG A 24 -11.76 -47.16 51.23
C ARG A 24 -10.98 -48.26 50.49
N PRO A 25 -9.91 -48.82 51.09
CA PRO A 25 -8.73 -49.27 50.34
C PRO A 25 -8.88 -50.68 49.74
N LYS A 26 -8.42 -50.83 48.50
CA LYS A 26 -7.96 -52.12 47.95
C LYS A 26 -6.48 -51.99 47.61
N ILE A 27 -5.67 -52.45 48.56
CA ILE A 27 -4.21 -52.48 48.55
C ILE A 27 -3.76 -53.31 47.34
N ARG A 28 -3.42 -52.63 46.22
CA ARG A 28 -2.63 -53.04 45.02
C ARG A 28 -2.98 -52.23 43.75
N LEU A 29 -4.11 -51.53 43.71
CA LEU A 29 -4.53 -50.70 42.56
C LEU A 29 -4.12 -49.22 42.68
N GLU A 30 -3.91 -48.73 43.91
CA GLU A 30 -3.51 -47.35 44.20
C GLU A 30 -2.11 -47.00 43.67
N ASP A 31 -1.17 -47.95 43.69
CA ASP A 31 0.19 -47.74 43.18
C ASP A 31 0.25 -47.62 41.65
N ALA A 32 -0.63 -48.33 40.93
CA ALA A 32 -0.72 -48.25 39.47
C ALA A 32 -1.34 -46.92 39.03
N ALA A 33 -2.44 -46.51 39.67
CA ALA A 33 -3.09 -45.22 39.41
C ALA A 33 -2.20 -44.02 39.78
N LEU A 34 -1.45 -44.11 40.89
CA LEU A 34 -0.46 -43.08 41.27
C LEU A 34 0.69 -43.00 40.27
N LYS A 35 1.19 -44.14 39.76
CA LYS A 35 2.22 -44.18 38.71
C LYS A 35 1.73 -43.56 37.40
N GLU A 36 0.52 -43.88 36.97
CA GLU A 36 -0.10 -43.28 35.77
C GLU A 36 -0.31 -41.77 35.95
N TYR A 37 -0.81 -41.32 37.10
CA TYR A 37 -0.95 -39.90 37.41
C TYR A 37 0.41 -39.17 37.40
N CYS A 38 1.44 -39.77 37.99
CA CYS A 38 2.79 -39.20 37.99
C CYS A 38 3.38 -39.14 36.57
N ALA A 39 3.13 -40.16 35.74
CA ALA A 39 3.55 -40.16 34.34
C ALA A 39 2.84 -39.06 33.55
N ALA A 40 1.51 -38.94 33.68
CA ALA A 40 0.72 -37.88 33.03
C ALA A 40 1.16 -36.48 33.49
N LEU A 41 1.48 -36.30 34.77
CA LEU A 41 1.98 -35.02 35.30
C LEU A 41 3.37 -34.67 34.73
N ARG A 42 4.25 -35.66 34.57
CA ARG A 42 5.58 -35.47 33.94
C ARG A 42 5.43 -35.10 32.48
N GLU A 43 4.61 -35.82 31.72
CA GLU A 43 4.31 -35.51 30.32
C GLU A 43 3.74 -34.09 30.19
N LEU A 44 2.75 -33.72 31.02
CA LEU A 44 2.18 -32.38 31.03
C LEU A 44 3.24 -31.30 31.33
N THR A 45 4.16 -31.60 32.25
CA THR A 45 5.26 -30.67 32.58
C THR A 45 6.22 -30.51 31.40
N ILE A 46 6.53 -31.59 30.68
CA ILE A 46 7.38 -31.57 29.49
C ILE A 46 6.70 -30.78 28.37
N THR A 47 5.41 -31.04 28.11
CA THR A 47 4.66 -30.33 27.07
C THR A 47 4.51 -28.84 27.39
N ASN A 48 4.28 -28.47 28.64
CA ASN A 48 4.22 -27.06 29.04
C ASN A 48 5.56 -26.35 28.81
N LYS A 49 6.69 -26.98 29.18
CA LYS A 49 8.02 -26.43 28.90
C LYS A 49 8.30 -26.29 27.39
N LEU A 50 7.82 -27.22 26.57
CA LEU A 50 7.95 -27.13 25.12
C LEU A 50 7.11 -25.98 24.55
N LEU A 51 5.87 -25.82 25.03
CA LEU A 51 4.99 -24.72 24.64
C LEU A 51 5.59 -23.36 25.03
N GLU A 52 6.12 -23.23 26.25
CA GLU A 52 6.82 -22.01 26.67
C GLU A 52 8.01 -21.66 25.75
N LYS A 53 8.80 -22.66 25.33
CA LYS A 53 9.89 -22.45 24.37
C LYS A 53 9.38 -21.98 23.01
N LYS A 54 8.33 -22.63 22.48
CA LYS A 54 7.72 -22.24 21.19
C LYS A 54 7.12 -20.84 21.24
N VAL A 55 6.44 -20.48 22.33
CA VAL A 55 5.89 -19.13 22.52
C VAL A 55 7.01 -18.09 22.54
N LYS A 56 8.10 -18.34 23.27
CA LYS A 56 9.27 -17.43 23.27
C LYS A 56 9.87 -17.26 21.88
N GLN A 57 9.99 -18.36 21.12
CA GLN A 57 10.47 -18.32 19.75
C GLN A 57 9.54 -17.49 18.85
N LEU A 58 8.24 -17.76 18.87
CA LEU A 58 7.25 -17.01 18.08
C LEU A 58 7.25 -15.52 18.44
N CYS A 59 7.41 -15.17 19.72
CA CYS A 59 7.55 -13.77 20.14
C CYS A 59 8.80 -13.14 19.52
N SER A 60 9.94 -13.82 19.52
CA SER A 60 11.17 -13.30 18.90
C SER A 60 11.04 -13.14 17.37
N GLU A 61 10.44 -14.13 16.70
CA GLU A 61 10.18 -14.08 15.25
C GLU A 61 9.20 -12.96 14.90
N SER A 62 8.16 -12.75 15.71
CA SER A 62 7.21 -11.66 15.52
C SER A 62 7.87 -10.29 15.68
N VAL A 63 8.77 -10.12 16.64
CA VAL A 63 9.54 -8.86 16.80
C VAL A 63 10.42 -8.63 15.57
N GLN A 64 11.13 -9.66 15.09
CA GLN A 64 11.96 -9.56 13.89
C GLN A 64 11.12 -9.20 12.66
N LEU A 65 9.99 -9.87 12.46
CA LEU A 65 9.10 -9.60 11.34
C LEU A 65 8.58 -8.16 11.37
N ASN A 66 8.25 -7.63 12.56
CA ASN A 66 7.83 -6.24 12.70
C ASN A 66 8.94 -5.25 12.32
N LEU A 67 10.20 -5.55 12.66
CA LEU A 67 11.35 -4.74 12.24
C LEU A 67 11.52 -4.80 10.72
N ASP A 68 11.47 -5.99 10.12
CA ASP A 68 11.61 -6.18 8.68
C ASP A 68 10.51 -5.44 7.90
N VAL A 69 9.27 -5.50 8.39
CA VAL A 69 8.14 -4.73 7.83
C VAL A 69 8.37 -3.22 7.97
N ALA A 70 8.90 -2.75 9.09
CA ALA A 70 9.21 -1.32 9.27
C ALA A 70 10.31 -0.85 8.31
N ILE A 71 11.36 -1.65 8.14
CA ILE A 71 12.46 -1.40 7.20
C ILE A 71 11.92 -1.37 5.75
N ALA A 72 11.12 -2.37 5.37
CA ALA A 72 10.52 -2.42 4.03
C ALA A 72 9.62 -1.20 3.77
N LYS A 73 8.80 -0.78 4.73
CA LYS A 73 7.99 0.44 4.64
C LYS A 73 8.85 1.68 4.46
N GLN A 74 9.96 1.78 5.17
CA GLN A 74 10.90 2.90 5.04
C GLN A 74 11.52 2.92 3.64
N TYR A 75 12.03 1.79 3.14
CA TYR A 75 12.55 1.71 1.78
C TYR A 75 11.51 2.06 0.73
N MET A 76 10.29 1.55 0.86
CA MET A 76 9.18 1.94 0.00
C MET A 76 8.98 3.45 0.03
N SER A 77 8.91 4.09 1.21
CA SER A 77 8.72 5.54 1.30
C SER A 77 9.80 6.35 0.58
N THR A 78 11.06 5.92 0.63
CA THR A 78 12.17 6.55 -0.09
C THR A 78 12.03 6.37 -1.60
N PHE A 79 11.70 5.14 -2.04
CA PHE A 79 11.45 4.81 -3.45
C PHE A 79 10.26 5.59 -4.03
N HIS A 80 9.22 5.86 -3.23
CA HIS A 80 8.09 6.68 -3.67
C HIS A 80 8.50 8.11 -3.99
N GLY A 81 9.58 8.65 -3.39
CA GLY A 81 10.10 9.97 -3.74
C GLY A 81 10.67 10.02 -5.17
N GLU A 82 11.43 9.00 -5.56
CA GLU A 82 12.00 8.86 -6.91
C GLU A 82 10.91 8.56 -7.96
N LEU A 83 9.96 7.69 -7.60
CA LEU A 83 8.82 7.35 -8.46
C LEU A 83 7.78 8.48 -8.56
N LEU A 84 7.68 9.36 -7.56
CA LEU A 84 6.74 10.47 -7.56
C LEU A 84 6.98 11.38 -8.76
N VAL A 85 8.24 11.71 -9.07
CA VAL A 85 8.55 12.59 -10.19
C VAL A 85 8.16 11.93 -11.52
N THR A 86 8.34 10.62 -11.62
CA THR A 86 7.90 9.81 -12.75
C THR A 86 6.38 9.85 -12.91
N TRP A 87 5.62 9.62 -11.84
CA TRP A 87 4.15 9.65 -11.86
C TRP A 87 3.58 11.02 -12.19
N GLN A 88 4.21 12.08 -11.69
CA GLN A 88 3.85 13.45 -12.01
C GLN A 88 4.13 13.76 -13.48
N ALA A 89 5.27 13.31 -14.02
CA ALA A 89 5.59 13.45 -15.43
C ALA A 89 4.58 12.70 -16.31
N ASP A 90 4.25 11.46 -15.98
CA ASP A 90 3.27 10.66 -16.73
C ASP A 90 1.88 11.32 -16.73
N THR A 91 1.45 11.85 -15.58
CA THR A 91 0.14 12.53 -15.46
C THR A 91 0.11 13.84 -16.25
N LEU A 92 1.21 14.59 -16.28
CA LEU A 92 1.32 15.80 -17.09
C LEU A 92 1.40 15.48 -18.59
N ALA A 93 2.07 14.40 -18.98
CA ALA A 93 2.06 13.92 -20.35
C ALA A 93 0.64 13.57 -20.78
N ARG A 94 -0.12 12.84 -19.93
CA ARG A 94 -1.54 12.55 -20.20
C ARG A 94 -2.39 13.81 -20.28
N LEU A 95 -2.10 14.84 -19.48
CA LEU A 95 -2.80 16.13 -19.59
C LEU A 95 -2.56 16.78 -20.97
N ILE A 96 -1.32 16.72 -21.48
CA ILE A 96 -1.00 17.24 -22.82
C ILE A 96 -1.81 16.49 -23.88
N GLU A 97 -1.84 15.16 -23.82
CA GLU A 97 -2.62 14.33 -24.73
C GLU A 97 -4.10 14.70 -24.71
N VAL A 98 -4.71 14.80 -23.52
CA VAL A 98 -6.12 15.18 -23.37
C VAL A 98 -6.41 16.58 -23.92
N ILE A 99 -5.49 17.53 -23.73
CA ILE A 99 -5.63 18.88 -24.31
C ILE A 99 -5.66 18.81 -25.84
N TYR A 100 -4.76 18.03 -26.45
CA TYR A 100 -4.70 17.89 -27.90
C TYR A 100 -5.91 17.13 -28.44
N GLU A 101 -6.33 16.03 -27.79
CA GLU A 101 -7.54 15.26 -28.11
C GLU A 101 -8.78 16.16 -28.11
N ARG A 102 -9.00 16.95 -27.05
CA ARG A 102 -10.19 17.82 -26.92
C ARG A 102 -10.25 18.96 -27.94
N HIS A 103 -9.09 19.41 -28.44
CA HIS A 103 -9.04 20.45 -29.47
C HIS A 103 -8.96 19.87 -30.90
N GLY A 104 -8.90 18.55 -31.06
CA GLY A 104 -8.67 17.90 -32.36
C GLY A 104 -7.31 18.25 -32.97
N TRP A 105 -6.32 18.59 -32.15
CA TRP A 105 -4.97 18.93 -32.61
C TRP A 105 -4.12 17.68 -32.79
N ARG A 106 -3.24 17.69 -33.79
CA ARG A 106 -2.18 16.69 -33.93
C ARG A 106 -0.96 17.09 -33.13
N MET A 107 -0.28 16.11 -32.53
CA MET A 107 0.98 16.36 -31.83
C MET A 107 2.05 16.81 -32.82
N PRO A 108 3.08 17.57 -32.38
CA PRO A 108 4.22 17.93 -33.23
C PRO A 108 4.84 16.67 -33.87
N GLY A 109 5.03 16.70 -35.19
CA GLY A 109 5.44 15.52 -35.97
C GLY A 109 4.27 14.78 -36.65
N GLU A 110 3.06 15.34 -36.65
CA GLU A 110 1.82 14.75 -37.19
C GLU A 110 1.39 13.42 -36.54
N ILE A 111 1.98 13.10 -35.40
CA ILE A 111 1.70 11.88 -34.66
C ILE A 111 0.29 12.00 -34.05
N LEU A 112 -0.53 10.96 -34.25
CA LEU A 112 -1.83 10.82 -33.60
C LEU A 112 -1.62 10.53 -32.11
N VAL A 113 -2.48 11.11 -31.26
CA VAL A 113 -2.43 10.85 -29.82
C VAL A 113 -2.71 9.36 -29.58
N GLY A 114 -1.77 8.68 -28.93
CA GLY A 114 -1.84 7.23 -28.69
C GLY A 114 -1.08 6.35 -29.69
N ASP A 115 -0.64 6.88 -30.82
CA ASP A 115 0.16 6.16 -31.82
C ASP A 115 1.66 6.29 -31.51
N HIS A 116 2.02 6.04 -30.25
CA HIS A 116 3.33 6.32 -29.67
C HIS A 116 4.20 5.08 -29.48
N ASP A 117 3.67 3.89 -29.79
CA ASP A 117 4.30 2.60 -29.50
C ASP A 117 5.56 2.34 -30.35
N ASN A 118 5.69 3.02 -31.49
CA ASN A 118 6.82 2.82 -32.43
C ASN A 118 7.96 3.85 -32.27
N LEU A 119 7.83 4.83 -31.37
CA LEU A 119 8.80 5.91 -31.22
C LEU A 119 9.76 5.66 -30.05
N ASP A 120 11.03 5.94 -30.29
CA ASP A 120 12.04 5.95 -29.23
C ASP A 120 11.70 6.98 -28.12
N ARG A 121 12.04 6.64 -26.88
CA ARG A 121 11.69 7.39 -25.67
C ARG A 121 12.18 8.83 -25.73
N ASP A 122 13.38 9.07 -26.26
CA ASP A 122 13.96 10.41 -26.32
C ASP A 122 13.27 11.27 -27.39
N THR A 123 12.90 10.64 -28.50
CA THR A 123 12.13 11.29 -29.57
C THR A 123 10.74 11.68 -29.06
N LEU A 124 10.06 10.76 -28.38
CA LEU A 124 8.74 10.99 -27.82
C LEU A 124 8.78 12.06 -26.71
N SER A 125 9.85 12.08 -25.90
CA SER A 125 10.07 13.13 -24.90
C SER A 125 10.20 14.52 -25.54
N LYS A 126 10.94 14.65 -26.63
CA LYS A 126 11.04 15.92 -27.39
C LYS A 126 9.69 16.36 -27.95
N VAL A 127 8.89 15.42 -28.46
CA VAL A 127 7.54 15.70 -28.97
C VAL A 127 6.64 16.29 -27.88
N TYR A 128 6.60 15.68 -26.69
CA TYR A 128 5.80 16.23 -25.58
C TYR A 128 6.31 17.60 -25.11
N VAL A 129 7.62 17.84 -25.07
CA VAL A 129 8.16 19.17 -24.71
C VAL A 129 7.70 20.23 -25.72
N MET A 130 7.82 19.94 -27.02
CA MET A 130 7.34 20.84 -28.05
C MET A 130 5.82 21.06 -27.95
N ALA A 131 5.06 20.00 -27.66
CA ALA A 131 3.62 20.08 -27.49
C ALA A 131 3.23 20.95 -26.31
N ALA A 132 3.89 20.77 -25.16
CA ALA A 132 3.69 21.56 -23.94
C ALA A 132 3.95 23.05 -24.17
N LYS A 133 5.03 23.39 -24.88
CA LYS A 133 5.40 24.78 -25.21
C LYS A 133 4.37 25.46 -26.13
N LYS A 134 3.68 24.71 -26.99
CA LYS A 134 2.62 25.24 -27.87
C LYS A 134 1.31 25.52 -27.15
N ILE A 135 1.05 24.89 -26.00
CA ILE A 135 -0.18 25.10 -25.23
C ILE A 135 -0.16 26.50 -24.61
N LYS A 136 -1.12 27.35 -24.97
CA LYS A 136 -1.29 28.68 -24.38
C LYS A 136 -2.06 28.62 -23.05
N LYS A 137 -1.83 29.58 -22.16
CA LYS A 137 -2.54 29.71 -20.86
C LYS A 137 -4.07 29.69 -21.00
N GLU A 138 -4.61 30.31 -22.04
CA GLU A 138 -6.05 30.37 -22.32
C GLU A 138 -6.65 29.00 -22.69
N THR A 139 -5.84 28.14 -23.32
CA THR A 139 -6.20 26.78 -23.72
C THR A 139 -6.53 25.93 -22.49
N VAL A 140 -5.73 26.09 -21.43
CA VAL A 140 -5.88 25.38 -20.15
C VAL A 140 -7.02 25.97 -19.32
N THR A 141 -7.11 27.31 -19.27
CA THR A 141 -8.02 28.01 -18.35
C THR A 141 -9.44 28.22 -18.87
N LYS A 142 -9.64 28.35 -20.18
CA LYS A 142 -10.94 28.79 -20.75
C LYS A 142 -11.54 27.86 -21.80
N LYS A 143 -10.73 27.16 -22.61
CA LYS A 143 -11.22 26.57 -23.87
C LYS A 143 -11.47 25.06 -23.91
N ALA A 144 -10.81 24.23 -23.09
CA ALA A 144 -11.11 22.78 -23.12
C ALA A 144 -11.07 22.04 -21.79
N VAL A 145 -10.39 22.57 -20.77
CA VAL A 145 -10.12 21.80 -19.54
C VAL A 145 -10.63 22.49 -18.27
N GLY A 146 -10.81 23.82 -18.30
CA GLY A 146 -11.32 24.59 -17.14
C GLY A 146 -10.39 24.54 -15.92
N LEU A 147 -9.09 24.32 -16.13
CA LEU A 147 -8.11 24.21 -15.05
C LEU A 147 -7.53 25.60 -14.70
N SER A 148 -7.21 25.82 -13.43
CA SER A 148 -6.64 27.09 -12.97
C SER A 148 -5.19 27.33 -13.45
N GLU A 149 -4.69 28.55 -13.31
CA GLU A 149 -3.34 28.96 -13.72
C GLU A 149 -2.18 28.06 -13.23
N PRO A 150 -2.19 27.50 -11.99
CA PRO A 150 -1.13 26.59 -11.53
C PRO A 150 -0.89 25.38 -12.43
N TYR A 151 -1.91 24.88 -13.14
CA TYR A 151 -1.76 23.74 -14.05
C TYR A 151 -1.01 24.12 -15.33
N TYR A 152 -1.22 25.35 -15.82
CA TYR A 152 -0.42 25.88 -16.92
C TYR A 152 1.06 26.02 -16.52
N LEU A 153 1.33 26.52 -15.32
CA LEU A 153 2.70 26.62 -14.81
C LEU A 153 3.36 25.24 -14.64
N ALA A 154 2.60 24.23 -14.23
CA ALA A 154 3.09 22.85 -14.15
C ALA A 154 3.45 22.30 -15.54
N LEU A 155 2.64 22.57 -16.57
CA LEU A 155 2.96 22.23 -17.96
C LEU A 155 4.23 22.93 -18.47
N GLN A 156 4.44 24.20 -18.12
CA GLN A 156 5.68 24.90 -18.49
C GLN A 156 6.92 24.31 -17.80
N ARG A 157 6.76 23.74 -16.61
CA ARG A 157 7.84 23.03 -15.89
C ARG A 157 8.02 21.59 -16.34
N PHE A 158 7.15 21.07 -17.21
CA PHE A 158 7.17 19.68 -17.67
C PHE A 158 8.49 19.31 -18.36
N GLU A 159 9.13 20.25 -19.07
CA GLU A 159 10.45 20.06 -19.69
C GLU A 159 11.51 19.57 -18.69
N LYS A 160 11.41 19.95 -17.41
CA LYS A 160 12.35 19.53 -16.38
C LYS A 160 12.16 18.08 -15.95
N VAL A 161 10.97 17.51 -16.15
CA VAL A 161 10.60 16.17 -15.62
C VAL A 161 10.32 15.14 -16.72
N VAL A 162 10.25 15.56 -17.98
CA VAL A 162 9.93 14.67 -19.12
C VAL A 162 10.88 13.48 -19.26
N HIS A 163 12.16 13.66 -18.93
CA HIS A 163 13.19 12.62 -19.02
C HIS A 163 13.01 11.50 -17.98
N LEU A 164 12.15 11.72 -16.98
CA LEU A 164 11.79 10.73 -15.95
C LEU A 164 10.48 10.01 -16.29
N ARG A 165 9.82 10.35 -17.40
CA ARG A 165 8.58 9.71 -17.83
C ARG A 165 8.78 8.21 -18.08
N SER A 166 7.77 7.42 -17.74
CA SER A 166 7.73 6.01 -18.08
C SER A 166 7.38 5.81 -19.56
N THR A 167 7.73 4.64 -20.11
CA THR A 167 7.38 4.28 -21.49
C THR A 167 5.88 3.96 -21.67
N GLY A 168 5.13 3.75 -20.57
CA GLY A 168 3.70 3.47 -20.61
C GLY A 168 2.92 4.22 -19.51
N SER A 169 2.20 5.27 -19.90
CA SER A 169 1.48 6.19 -18.99
C SER A 169 0.35 5.54 -18.20
N PHE A 170 -0.30 4.50 -18.74
CA PHE A 170 -1.43 3.85 -18.08
C PHE A 170 -1.04 2.96 -16.88
N ARG A 171 0.22 2.54 -16.75
CA ARG A 171 0.66 1.68 -15.64
C ARG A 171 0.89 2.44 -14.34
N THR A 172 1.04 3.76 -14.39
CA THR A 172 1.41 4.57 -13.21
C THR A 172 0.23 5.23 -12.52
N GLU A 173 -0.94 5.32 -13.17
CA GLU A 173 -2.17 5.92 -12.63
C GLU A 173 -2.55 5.34 -11.25
N SER A 174 -2.79 4.03 -11.15
CA SER A 174 -3.27 3.41 -9.92
C SER A 174 -2.27 3.49 -8.76
N ASN A 175 -0.98 3.42 -9.08
CA ASN A 175 0.08 3.56 -8.08
C ASN A 175 0.16 5.00 -7.56
N PHE A 176 0.06 5.98 -8.46
CA PHE A 176 0.04 7.38 -8.07
C PHE A 176 -1.21 7.73 -7.27
N ALA A 177 -2.37 7.21 -7.66
CA ALA A 177 -3.62 7.38 -6.94
C ALA A 177 -3.52 6.83 -5.50
N ARG A 178 -2.98 5.62 -5.35
CA ARG A 178 -2.77 4.98 -4.03
C ARG A 178 -1.82 5.80 -3.16
N TRP A 179 -0.73 6.31 -3.73
CA TRP A 179 0.20 7.18 -3.01
C TRP A 179 -0.45 8.49 -2.58
N LEU A 180 -1.20 9.16 -3.47
CA LEU A 180 -1.92 10.39 -3.15
C LEU A 180 -2.94 10.19 -2.01
N MET A 181 -3.63 9.04 -1.98
CA MET A 181 -4.53 8.70 -0.89
C MET A 181 -3.79 8.51 0.44
N SER A 182 -2.62 7.86 0.43
CA SER A 182 -1.81 7.69 1.63
C SER A 182 -1.24 9.02 2.16
N GLU A 183 -0.96 9.96 1.27
CA GLU A 183 -0.33 11.26 1.61
C GLU A 183 -1.36 12.39 1.74
N LYS A 184 -2.66 12.09 1.66
CA LYS A 184 -3.77 13.07 1.70
C LYS A 184 -3.71 13.97 2.93
N SER A 185 -3.37 13.41 4.09
CA SER A 185 -3.27 14.14 5.36
C SER A 185 -1.95 14.90 5.49
N ASN A 186 -0.85 14.35 4.98
CA ASN A 186 0.49 14.92 5.11
C ASN A 186 0.75 16.06 4.13
N ARG A 187 0.23 15.96 2.89
CA ARG A 187 0.43 16.96 1.82
C ARG A 187 -0.90 17.35 1.16
N PRO A 188 -1.80 18.04 1.90
CA PRO A 188 -3.15 18.34 1.41
C PRO A 188 -3.14 19.23 0.16
N GLY A 189 -2.16 20.13 0.02
CA GLY A 189 -2.01 20.98 -1.17
C GLY A 189 -1.70 20.18 -2.43
N MET A 190 -0.76 19.23 -2.35
CA MET A 190 -0.41 18.35 -3.46
C MET A 190 -1.59 17.45 -3.84
N TYR A 191 -2.26 16.87 -2.84
CA TYR A 191 -3.46 16.08 -3.06
C TYR A 191 -4.54 16.89 -3.82
N ARG A 192 -4.88 18.10 -3.35
CA ARG A 192 -5.90 18.94 -3.98
C ARG A 192 -5.56 19.33 -5.41
N PHE A 193 -4.28 19.57 -5.70
CA PHE A 193 -3.81 19.89 -7.04
C PHE A 193 -4.02 18.68 -7.98
N TRP A 194 -3.50 17.51 -7.63
CA TRP A 194 -3.62 16.34 -8.49
C TRP A 194 -5.07 15.81 -8.55
N ALA A 195 -5.83 15.89 -7.46
CA ALA A 195 -7.23 15.44 -7.42
C ALA A 195 -8.13 16.10 -8.48
N LYS A 196 -7.85 17.34 -8.87
CA LYS A 196 -8.59 18.02 -9.95
C LYS A 196 -8.14 17.58 -11.34
N LEU A 197 -6.90 17.10 -11.48
CA LEU A 197 -6.35 16.59 -12.74
C LEU A 197 -6.83 15.17 -13.05
N PHE A 198 -7.04 14.33 -12.05
CA PHE A 198 -7.38 12.92 -12.25
C PHE A 198 -8.65 12.71 -13.12
N PRO A 199 -9.80 13.36 -12.83
CA PRO A 199 -10.99 13.23 -13.66
C PRO A 199 -10.80 13.77 -15.08
N VAL A 200 -9.89 14.73 -15.26
CA VAL A 200 -9.56 15.29 -16.58
C VAL A 200 -8.71 14.30 -17.39
N CYS A 201 -7.67 13.75 -16.78
CA CYS A 201 -6.68 12.92 -17.47
C CYS A 201 -7.14 11.48 -17.68
N TYR A 202 -7.87 10.93 -16.71
CA TYR A 202 -8.20 9.49 -16.64
C TYR A 202 -9.71 9.21 -16.62
N SER A 203 -10.55 10.25 -16.62
CA SER A 203 -12.02 10.12 -16.48
C SER A 203 -12.46 9.38 -15.19
N ARG A 204 -11.59 9.37 -14.18
CA ARG A 204 -11.78 8.71 -12.89
C ARG A 204 -11.28 9.61 -11.77
N THR A 205 -11.88 9.47 -10.59
CA THR A 205 -11.38 10.11 -9.36
C THR A 205 -10.18 9.37 -8.81
N ILE A 206 -9.36 10.03 -7.98
CA ILE A 206 -8.23 9.37 -7.29
C ILE A 206 -8.72 8.13 -6.51
N GLN A 207 -9.89 8.20 -5.88
CA GLN A 207 -10.41 7.08 -5.09
C GLN A 207 -10.70 5.86 -5.97
N GLU A 208 -11.39 6.06 -7.09
CA GLU A 208 -11.65 5.00 -8.07
C GLU A 208 -10.36 4.42 -8.66
N SER A 209 -9.42 5.28 -9.06
CA SER A 209 -8.14 4.88 -9.63
C SER A 209 -7.25 4.11 -8.64
N SER A 210 -7.38 4.37 -7.34
CA SER A 210 -6.59 3.73 -6.29
C SER A 210 -7.04 2.30 -5.96
N GLY A 211 -8.26 1.92 -6.37
CA GLY A 211 -8.90 0.66 -6.00
C GLY A 211 -9.32 0.58 -4.53
N MET A 212 -9.26 1.69 -3.80
CA MET A 212 -9.78 1.82 -2.43
C MET A 212 -11.25 2.23 -2.52
N LEU A 213 -12.15 1.24 -2.65
CA LEU A 213 -13.59 1.40 -2.45
C LEU A 213 -13.92 1.19 -0.96
#